data_AF-A0A3M6K2F0-F1
#
_entry.id   AF-A0A3M6K2F0-F1
#
_cell.length_a   1.000
_cell.length_b   1.000
_cell.length_c   1.000
_cell.angle_alpha   90.00
_cell.angle_beta   90.00
_cell.angle_gamma   90.00
#
_symmetry.space_group_name_H-M   'P 1'
#
loop_
_entity.id
_entity.type
_entity.pdbx_description
1 polymer ?
#
loop_
_entity_poly.entity_id
_entity_poly.type
_entity_poly.pdbx_seq_one_letter_code
_entity_poly.pdbx_strand_id
1 'polypeptide(L)'
;MSSITPQEIKQEFLKSKIGIVGITILGILIATSIIAIIAIPVETFQEWNNPGNWISYPKVAIPIWVNLFMTEKIPEHKILENPNIQTNSDGEIMLSSHKFGVNFDYEFFPNDFIYVFSSEYSESALLQMSVTRPDGIELELLSTSLPYSNTKTIHSERIFSTDDAIKKNLLLQSEIFDFDLEGLSAEDIVFSDTKTNEPLKGNYVFSI
;
A
#
# COMPACT_ATOMS: atom_id res chain seq x y z
N MET A 1 -44.49 -4.47 50.62
CA MET A 1 -43.87 -4.14 49.32
C MET A 1 -42.97 -5.31 48.95
N SER A 2 -43.30 -6.04 47.90
CA SER A 2 -42.53 -7.21 47.45
C SER A 2 -41.17 -6.76 46.96
N SER A 3 -40.11 -7.19 47.62
CA SER A 3 -38.72 -6.92 47.22
C SER A 3 -38.41 -7.70 45.94
N ILE A 4 -38.15 -7.00 44.85
CA ILE A 4 -37.70 -7.61 43.60
C ILE A 4 -36.35 -8.28 43.87
N THR A 5 -36.24 -9.57 43.56
CA THR A 5 -35.00 -10.32 43.77
C THR A 5 -34.09 -10.25 42.53
N PRO A 6 -32.75 -10.28 42.69
CA PRO A 6 -31.82 -10.25 41.55
C PRO A 6 -32.03 -11.39 40.53
N GLN A 7 -32.57 -12.53 40.99
CA GLN A 7 -32.88 -13.68 40.15
C GLN A 7 -34.10 -13.42 39.25
N GLU A 8 -35.14 -12.76 39.76
CA GLU A 8 -36.31 -12.34 38.97
C GLU A 8 -35.91 -11.32 37.89
N ILE A 9 -35.03 -10.36 38.23
CA ILE A 9 -34.50 -9.39 37.26
C ILE A 9 -33.76 -10.12 36.14
N LYS A 10 -32.87 -11.06 36.47
CA LYS A 10 -32.10 -11.83 35.49
C LYS A 10 -33.01 -12.65 34.57
N GLN A 11 -34.04 -13.30 35.12
CA GLN A 11 -35.01 -14.07 34.33
C GLN A 11 -35.83 -13.20 33.38
N GLU A 12 -36.34 -12.06 33.85
CA GLU A 12 -37.13 -11.15 33.01
C GLU A 12 -36.26 -10.49 31.92
N PHE A 13 -35.00 -10.15 32.23
CA PHE A 13 -34.09 -9.56 31.24
C PHE A 13 -33.71 -10.55 30.13
N LEU A 14 -33.53 -11.83 30.46
CA LEU A 14 -33.23 -12.90 29.48
C LEU A 14 -34.45 -13.29 28.63
N LYS A 15 -35.68 -12.97 29.05
CA LYS A 15 -36.89 -13.14 28.21
C LYS A 15 -37.05 -12.00 27.19
N SER A 16 -36.48 -10.83 27.46
CA SER A 16 -36.58 -9.66 26.58
C SER A 16 -35.61 -9.78 25.39
N LYS A 17 -36.14 -9.76 24.16
CA LYS A 17 -35.33 -9.75 22.93
C LYS A 17 -34.35 -8.57 22.91
N ILE A 18 -34.78 -7.42 23.39
CA ILE A 18 -33.97 -6.19 23.47
C ILE A 18 -32.90 -6.32 24.56
N GLY A 19 -33.26 -6.92 25.71
CA GLY A 19 -32.32 -7.19 26.80
C GLY A 19 -31.19 -8.13 26.39
N ILE A 20 -31.53 -9.20 25.64
CA ILE A 20 -30.55 -10.14 25.08
C ILE A 20 -29.61 -9.43 24.10
N VAL A 21 -30.13 -8.63 23.16
CA VAL A 21 -29.29 -7.88 22.20
C VAL A 21 -28.31 -6.95 22.93
N GLY A 22 -28.79 -6.23 23.96
CA GLY A 22 -27.93 -5.36 24.77
C GLY A 22 -26.80 -6.13 25.47
N ILE A 23 -27.12 -7.28 26.09
CA ILE A 23 -26.12 -8.15 26.73
C ILE A 23 -25.13 -8.70 25.70
N THR A 24 -25.59 -9.08 24.51
CA THR A 24 -24.72 -9.57 23.44
C THR A 24 -23.74 -8.49 22.98
N ILE A 25 -24.21 -7.27 22.71
CA ILE A 25 -23.35 -6.14 22.34
C ILE A 25 -22.33 -5.85 23.44
N LEU A 26 -22.77 -5.82 24.71
CA LEU A 26 -21.88 -5.62 25.84
C LEU A 26 -20.82 -6.72 25.94
N GLY A 27 -21.20 -7.98 25.74
CA GLY A 27 -20.28 -9.11 25.69
C GLY A 27 -19.25 -8.98 24.59
N ILE A 28 -19.66 -8.56 23.39
CA ILE A 28 -18.75 -8.28 22.26
C ILE A 28 -17.77 -7.17 22.62
N LEU A 29 -18.24 -6.06 23.18
CA LEU A 29 -17.39 -4.92 23.57
C LEU A 29 -16.35 -5.33 24.62
N ILE A 30 -16.75 -6.09 25.65
CA ILE A 30 -15.82 -6.60 26.67
C ILE A 30 -14.80 -7.55 26.02
N ALA A 31 -15.25 -8.47 25.17
CA ALA A 31 -14.35 -9.38 24.47
C ALA A 31 -13.34 -8.63 23.60
N THR A 32 -13.79 -7.63 22.83
CA THR A 32 -12.89 -6.80 22.01
C THR A 32 -11.88 -6.03 22.86
N SER A 33 -12.27 -5.54 24.03
CA SER A 33 -11.37 -4.86 24.96
C SER A 33 -10.30 -5.80 25.52
N ILE A 34 -10.68 -7.03 25.89
CA ILE A 34 -9.73 -8.04 26.38
C ILE A 34 -8.78 -8.46 25.26
N ILE A 35 -9.30 -8.70 24.05
CA ILE A 35 -8.49 -9.05 22.88
C ILE A 35 -7.49 -7.93 22.58
N ALA A 36 -7.91 -6.67 22.61
CA ALA A 36 -7.01 -5.55 22.38
C ALA A 36 -5.83 -5.53 23.36
N ILE A 37 -6.06 -5.78 24.65
CA ILE A 37 -5.00 -5.82 25.67
C ILE A 37 -4.02 -6.98 25.44
N ILE A 38 -4.50 -8.14 24.96
CA ILE A 38 -3.66 -9.34 24.77
C ILE A 38 -2.91 -9.28 23.44
N ALA A 39 -3.56 -8.81 22.38
CA ALA A 39 -3.05 -8.89 21.02
C ALA A 39 -2.21 -7.69 20.60
N ILE A 40 -2.41 -6.50 21.19
CA ILE A 40 -1.72 -5.27 20.81
C ILE A 40 -0.54 -5.02 21.76
N PRO A 41 0.71 -5.03 21.27
CA PRO A 41 1.89 -4.73 22.09
C PRO A 41 1.87 -3.30 22.66
N VAL A 42 2.51 -3.11 23.82
CA VAL A 42 2.53 -1.80 24.50
C VAL A 42 3.32 -0.77 23.69
N GLU A 43 4.29 -1.21 22.90
CA GLU A 43 5.14 -0.39 22.05
C GLU A 43 4.32 0.31 20.96
N THR A 44 3.24 -0.32 20.47
CA THR A 44 2.35 0.27 19.46
C THR A 44 1.70 1.58 19.93
N PHE A 45 1.49 1.75 21.24
CA PHE A 45 0.97 3.01 21.79
C PHE A 45 1.98 4.15 21.70
N GLN A 46 3.28 3.85 21.74
CA GLN A 46 4.33 4.86 21.60
C GLN A 46 4.37 5.39 20.15
N GLU A 47 4.13 4.49 19.19
CA GLU A 47 4.10 4.83 17.76
C GLU A 47 2.83 5.56 17.33
N TRP A 48 1.77 5.61 18.15
CA TRP A 48 0.50 6.27 17.80
C TRP A 48 0.68 7.74 17.40
N ASN A 49 1.58 8.44 18.08
CA ASN A 49 1.90 9.84 17.80
C ASN A 49 3.16 10.02 16.93
N ASN A 50 3.71 8.94 16.36
CA ASN A 50 4.87 9.00 15.46
C ASN A 50 4.41 8.96 14.00
N PRO A 51 4.37 10.10 13.28
CA PRO A 51 3.94 10.12 11.88
C PRO A 51 4.78 9.21 10.97
N GLY A 52 6.06 8.99 11.31
CA GLY A 52 6.96 8.14 10.54
C GLY A 52 6.52 6.68 10.50
N ASN A 53 5.83 6.19 11.53
CA ASN A 53 5.30 4.82 11.56
C ASN A 53 4.08 4.64 10.65
N TRP A 54 3.35 5.73 10.38
CA TRP A 54 2.10 5.71 9.60
C TRP A 54 2.28 6.11 8.14
N ILE A 55 3.45 6.66 7.78
CA ILE A 55 3.67 7.29 6.47
C ILE A 55 3.55 6.32 5.28
N SER A 56 3.85 5.04 5.48
CA SER A 56 3.71 4.01 4.44
C SER A 56 2.27 3.51 4.29
N TYR A 57 1.34 3.95 5.15
CA TYR A 57 -0.04 3.51 5.12
C TYR A 57 -0.96 4.62 4.56
N PRO A 58 -2.01 4.26 3.82
CA PRO A 58 -2.98 5.21 3.32
C PRO A 58 -3.67 5.96 4.48
N LYS A 59 -3.72 7.29 4.40
CA LYS A 59 -4.40 8.15 5.38
C LYS A 59 -5.91 7.92 5.42
N VAL A 60 -6.49 7.54 4.28
CA VAL A 60 -7.92 7.28 4.13
C VAL A 60 -8.08 5.99 3.32
N ALA A 61 -8.14 4.85 4.02
CA ALA A 61 -8.39 3.56 3.40
C ALA A 61 -9.87 3.20 3.53
N ILE A 62 -10.50 2.89 2.40
CA ILE A 62 -11.82 2.27 2.40
C ILE A 62 -11.64 0.82 2.88
N PRO A 63 -12.48 0.31 3.81
CA PRO A 63 -12.37 -1.09 4.24
C PRO A 63 -12.56 -2.07 3.08
N ILE A 64 -11.73 -3.11 3.05
CA ILE A 64 -11.73 -4.13 1.97
C ILE A 64 -13.11 -4.77 1.73
N TRP A 65 -13.91 -4.92 2.79
CA TRP A 65 -15.25 -5.52 2.67
C TRP A 65 -16.22 -4.68 1.82
N VAL A 66 -15.92 -3.39 1.56
CA VAL A 66 -16.72 -2.57 0.64
C VAL A 66 -16.70 -3.15 -0.78
N ASN A 67 -15.58 -3.74 -1.21
CA ASN A 67 -15.48 -4.44 -2.51
C ASN A 67 -16.38 -5.68 -2.60
N LEU A 68 -16.93 -6.21 -1.49
CA LEU A 68 -17.90 -7.33 -1.52
C LEU A 68 -19.29 -6.89 -2.01
N PHE A 69 -19.59 -5.60 -1.93
CA PHE A 69 -20.90 -5.03 -2.31
C PHE A 69 -20.82 -4.16 -3.56
N MET A 70 -19.62 -3.80 -4.02
CA MET A 70 -19.39 -3.02 -5.22
C MET A 70 -19.42 -3.89 -6.47
N THR A 71 -20.06 -3.40 -7.54
CA THR A 71 -19.95 -4.01 -8.88
C THR A 71 -18.62 -3.64 -9.52
N GLU A 72 -18.19 -2.39 -9.34
CA GLU A 72 -16.93 -1.84 -9.80
C GLU A 72 -15.92 -1.81 -8.65
N LYS A 73 -14.87 -2.64 -8.72
CA LYS A 73 -13.94 -2.81 -7.61
C LYS A 73 -12.96 -1.65 -7.51
N ILE A 74 -12.71 -1.21 -6.29
CA ILE A 74 -11.73 -0.17 -5.95
C ILE A 74 -10.40 -0.83 -5.58
N PRO A 75 -9.24 -0.27 -5.98
CA PRO A 75 -7.94 -0.79 -5.59
C PRO A 75 -7.77 -0.95 -4.08
N GLU A 76 -7.31 -2.12 -3.69
CA GLU A 76 -6.99 -2.46 -2.31
C GLU A 76 -5.55 -2.11 -1.97
N HIS A 77 -5.30 -1.69 -0.73
CA HIS A 77 -3.94 -1.49 -0.22
C HIS A 77 -3.21 -2.85 -0.14
N LYS A 78 -2.05 -2.93 -0.80
CA LYS A 78 -1.20 -4.12 -0.84
C LYS A 78 0.23 -3.75 -0.45
N ILE A 79 0.83 -4.54 0.43
CA ILE A 79 2.26 -4.45 0.79
C ILE A 79 2.97 -5.63 0.14
N LEU A 80 4.01 -5.35 -0.66
CA LEU A 80 4.80 -6.36 -1.37
C LEU A 80 6.20 -6.44 -0.74
N GLU A 81 6.45 -7.47 0.06
CA GLU A 81 7.71 -7.58 0.83
C GLU A 81 8.76 -8.48 0.17
N ASN A 82 8.33 -9.42 -0.68
CA ASN A 82 9.19 -10.49 -1.20
C ASN A 82 9.41 -10.34 -2.72
N PRO A 83 10.39 -9.54 -3.17
CA PRO A 83 10.71 -9.43 -4.59
C PRO A 83 11.37 -10.72 -5.12
N ASN A 84 11.24 -10.93 -6.42
CA ASN A 84 12.14 -11.82 -7.14
C ASN A 84 13.45 -11.08 -7.40
N ILE A 85 14.53 -11.52 -6.74
CA ILE A 85 15.84 -10.88 -6.81
C ILE A 85 16.71 -11.59 -7.85
N GLN A 86 17.26 -10.81 -8.77
CA GLN A 86 18.24 -11.28 -9.75
C GLN A 86 19.49 -10.42 -9.60
N THR A 87 20.62 -11.05 -9.30
CA THR A 87 21.90 -10.36 -9.15
C THR A 87 22.83 -10.79 -10.27
N ASN A 88 23.31 -9.83 -11.04
CA ASN A 88 24.33 -10.01 -12.06
C ASN A 88 25.56 -9.20 -11.67
N SER A 89 26.72 -9.83 -11.73
CA SER A 89 28.01 -9.16 -11.53
C SER A 89 28.83 -9.33 -12.79
N ASP A 90 29.04 -8.24 -13.51
CA ASP A 90 29.89 -8.20 -14.70
C ASP A 90 31.18 -7.45 -14.37
N GLY A 91 31.96 -8.03 -13.44
CA GLY A 91 33.27 -7.53 -13.00
C GLY A 91 33.24 -6.19 -12.27
N GLU A 92 33.06 -5.10 -13.02
CA GLU A 92 33.10 -3.71 -12.55
C GLU A 92 31.72 -3.21 -12.07
N ILE A 93 30.62 -3.81 -12.57
CA ILE A 93 29.26 -3.39 -12.25
C ILE A 93 28.52 -4.52 -11.52
N MET A 94 27.96 -4.20 -10.36
CA MET A 94 27.03 -5.05 -9.63
C MET A 94 25.61 -4.55 -9.88
N LEU A 95 24.80 -5.36 -10.56
CA LEU A 95 23.39 -5.10 -10.81
C LEU A 95 22.56 -6.03 -9.92
N SER A 96 21.71 -5.45 -9.08
CA SER A 96 20.70 -6.20 -8.32
C SER A 96 19.33 -5.71 -8.75
N SER A 97 18.54 -6.58 -9.36
CA SER A 97 17.19 -6.29 -9.83
C SER A 97 16.15 -6.95 -8.92
N HIS A 98 15.25 -6.16 -8.36
CA HIS A 98 14.17 -6.57 -7.48
C HIS A 98 12.84 -6.40 -8.22
N LYS A 99 12.19 -7.52 -8.52
CA LYS A 99 10.93 -7.53 -9.28
C LYS A 99 9.73 -7.81 -8.37
N PHE A 100 8.76 -6.91 -8.40
CA PHE A 100 7.51 -7.01 -7.64
C PHE A 100 6.33 -7.16 -8.61
N GLY A 101 5.70 -8.33 -8.59
CA GLY A 101 4.50 -8.59 -9.39
C GLY A 101 3.23 -8.16 -8.67
N VAL A 102 2.37 -7.41 -9.34
CA VAL A 102 1.03 -7.06 -8.85
C VAL A 102 -0.02 -7.36 -9.91
N ASN A 103 -1.03 -8.13 -9.53
CA ASN A 103 -2.24 -8.28 -10.33
C ASN A 103 -3.21 -7.13 -9.98
N PHE A 104 -3.51 -6.33 -11.00
CA PHE A 104 -4.38 -5.16 -10.94
C PHE A 104 -5.65 -5.44 -11.73
N ASP A 105 -6.74 -5.72 -11.02
CA ASP A 105 -8.06 -6.05 -11.58
C ASP A 105 -9.12 -5.18 -10.92
N TYR A 106 -9.09 -3.88 -11.25
CA TYR A 106 -9.92 -2.83 -10.65
C TYR A 106 -10.44 -1.87 -11.72
N GLU A 107 -11.54 -1.19 -11.42
CA GLU A 107 -12.18 -0.20 -12.32
C GLU A 107 -11.72 1.24 -12.06
N PHE A 108 -10.96 1.46 -10.98
CA PHE A 108 -10.46 2.77 -10.57
C PHE A 108 -8.93 2.74 -10.47
N PHE A 109 -8.29 3.88 -10.67
CA PHE A 109 -6.84 4.04 -10.44
C PHE A 109 -6.47 3.88 -8.96
N PRO A 110 -5.26 3.40 -8.65
CA PRO A 110 -4.77 3.42 -7.28
C PRO A 110 -4.46 4.87 -6.85
N ASN A 111 -4.56 5.16 -5.56
CA ASN A 111 -4.32 6.51 -5.06
C ASN A 111 -2.83 6.89 -5.01
N ASP A 112 -1.95 5.92 -4.77
CA ASP A 112 -0.51 6.12 -4.55
C ASP A 112 0.21 4.76 -4.71
N PHE A 113 1.51 4.81 -5.03
CA PHE A 113 2.42 3.69 -4.80
C PHE A 113 3.73 4.18 -4.18
N ILE A 114 4.22 3.43 -3.19
CA ILE A 114 5.40 3.81 -2.42
C ILE A 114 6.44 2.69 -2.54
N TYR A 115 7.67 3.08 -2.83
CA TYR A 115 8.82 2.18 -2.77
C TYR A 115 9.74 2.58 -1.62
N VAL A 116 9.97 1.65 -0.70
CA VAL A 116 10.88 1.85 0.45
C VAL A 116 12.06 0.90 0.26
N PHE A 117 13.27 1.44 0.31
CA PHE A 117 14.48 0.62 0.16
C PHE A 117 15.56 0.99 1.17
N SER A 118 16.44 0.02 1.38
CA SER A 118 17.71 0.20 2.05
C SER A 118 18.77 -0.52 1.23
N SER A 119 19.76 0.22 0.75
CA SER A 119 20.81 -0.30 -0.12
C SER A 119 22.18 -0.06 0.48
N GLU A 120 23.01 -1.09 0.45
CA GLU A 120 24.40 -1.03 0.89
C GLU A 120 25.32 -0.94 -0.33
N TYR A 121 26.09 0.15 -0.43
CA TYR A 121 26.97 0.40 -1.58
C TYR A 121 28.24 1.16 -1.18
N SER A 122 29.16 1.23 -2.13
CA SER A 122 30.36 2.08 -2.09
C SER A 122 30.52 2.79 -3.42
N GLU A 123 31.26 3.89 -3.40
CA GLU A 123 31.47 4.80 -4.53
C GLU A 123 30.16 5.40 -5.04
N SER A 124 29.86 5.20 -6.33
CA SER A 124 28.63 5.69 -6.96
C SER A 124 27.70 4.51 -7.21
N ALA A 125 26.43 4.69 -6.86
CA ALA A 125 25.37 3.73 -7.17
C ALA A 125 24.24 4.44 -7.90
N LEU A 126 23.60 3.73 -8.83
CA LEU A 126 22.44 4.21 -9.58
C LEU A 126 21.22 3.40 -9.14
N LEU A 127 20.15 4.09 -8.79
CA LEU A 127 18.84 3.51 -8.58
C LEU A 127 17.99 3.77 -9.81
N GLN A 128 17.45 2.71 -10.40
CA GLN A 128 16.50 2.79 -11.50
C GLN A 128 15.20 2.11 -11.07
N MET A 129 14.07 2.67 -11.45
CA MET A 129 12.77 2.06 -11.24
C MET A 129 12.00 2.10 -12.55
N SER A 130 11.50 0.95 -12.97
CA SER A 130 10.60 0.82 -14.12
C SER A 130 9.40 -0.04 -13.77
N VAL A 131 8.37 0.05 -14.60
CA VAL A 131 7.21 -0.83 -14.51
C VAL A 131 6.90 -1.40 -15.88
N THR A 132 6.86 -2.72 -15.96
CA THR A 132 6.33 -3.45 -17.12
C THR A 132 4.83 -3.60 -16.94
N ARG A 133 4.06 -3.03 -17.87
CA ARG A 133 2.60 -3.05 -17.93
C ARG A 133 2.05 -4.34 -18.53
N PRO A 134 0.74 -4.63 -18.37
CA PRO A 134 0.10 -5.82 -18.96
C PRO A 134 0.14 -5.90 -20.48
N ASP A 135 0.23 -4.75 -21.16
CA ASP A 135 0.37 -4.63 -22.62
C ASP A 135 1.81 -4.86 -23.13
N GLY A 136 2.75 -5.07 -22.21
CA GLY A 136 4.17 -5.31 -22.51
C GLY A 136 5.01 -4.03 -22.63
N ILE A 137 4.41 -2.86 -22.44
CA ILE A 137 5.14 -1.58 -22.44
C ILE A 137 5.89 -1.44 -21.11
N GLU A 138 7.16 -1.05 -21.18
CA GLU A 138 7.95 -0.68 -20.02
C GLU A 138 7.98 0.85 -19.89
N LEU A 139 7.57 1.34 -18.71
CA LEU A 139 7.66 2.76 -18.37
C LEU A 139 8.80 2.98 -17.37
N GLU A 140 9.69 3.91 -17.69
CA GLU A 140 10.72 4.36 -16.76
C GLU A 140 10.10 5.33 -15.74
N LEU A 141 10.15 4.95 -14.46
CA LEU A 141 9.61 5.75 -13.36
C LEU A 141 10.68 6.68 -12.78
N LEU A 142 11.85 6.13 -12.45
CA LEU A 142 12.91 6.87 -11.80
C LEU A 142 14.28 6.41 -12.29
N SER A 143 15.22 7.34 -12.41
CA SER A 143 16.64 7.06 -12.55
C SER A 143 17.41 8.13 -11.80
N THR A 144 18.02 7.76 -10.67
CA THR A 144 18.72 8.71 -9.79
C THR A 144 19.97 8.10 -9.18
N SER A 145 21.03 8.90 -9.04
CA SER A 145 22.26 8.48 -8.36
C SER A 145 22.11 8.57 -6.85
N LEU A 146 22.54 7.54 -6.13
CA LEU A 146 22.68 7.59 -4.69
C LEU A 146 23.89 8.46 -4.28
N PRO A 147 23.89 9.05 -3.07
CA PRO A 147 24.98 9.90 -2.60
C PRO A 147 26.34 9.21 -2.65
N TYR A 148 27.35 9.85 -3.23
CA TYR A 148 28.69 9.26 -3.30
C TYR A 148 29.27 8.95 -1.91
N SER A 149 29.87 7.76 -1.75
CA SER A 149 30.53 7.38 -0.50
C SER A 149 31.83 6.60 -0.73
N ASN A 150 32.95 7.06 -0.19
CA ASN A 150 34.24 6.35 -0.27
C ASN A 150 34.28 5.03 0.52
N THR A 151 33.36 4.85 1.47
CA THR A 151 33.27 3.67 2.32
C THR A 151 31.92 2.99 2.13
N LYS A 152 31.86 1.69 2.47
CA LYS A 152 30.58 0.96 2.47
C LYS A 152 29.58 1.68 3.38
N THR A 153 28.47 2.10 2.82
CA THR A 153 27.41 2.84 3.53
C THR A 153 26.06 2.21 3.25
N ILE A 154 25.12 2.39 4.17
CA ILE A 154 23.72 1.99 3.99
C ILE A 154 22.91 3.27 3.81
N HIS A 155 22.26 3.41 2.66
CA HIS A 155 21.32 4.49 2.38
C HIS A 155 19.90 3.93 2.41
N SER A 156 19.00 4.61 3.12
CA SER A 156 17.60 4.25 3.17
C SER A 156 16.75 5.44 2.75
N GLU A 157 15.80 5.18 1.86
CA GLU A 157 14.96 6.21 1.30
C GLU A 157 13.58 5.63 0.95
N ARG A 158 12.62 6.54 0.83
CA ARG A 158 11.26 6.25 0.41
C ARG A 158 10.94 7.14 -0.77
N ILE A 159 10.51 6.51 -1.84
CA ILE A 159 10.10 7.15 -3.08
C ILE A 159 8.58 7.05 -3.16
N PHE A 160 7.94 8.19 -3.38
CA PHE A 160 6.49 8.29 -3.54
C PHE A 160 6.16 8.50 -5.01
N SER A 161 5.06 7.94 -5.49
CA SER A 161 4.55 8.20 -6.83
C SER A 161 4.28 9.69 -7.10
N THR A 162 4.05 10.48 -6.04
CA THR A 162 3.88 11.94 -6.11
C THR A 162 5.19 12.72 -6.31
N ASP A 163 6.35 12.07 -6.27
CA ASP A 163 7.64 12.75 -6.43
C ASP A 163 7.76 13.34 -7.85
N ASP A 164 8.19 14.60 -7.93
CA ASP A 164 8.31 15.34 -9.20
C ASP A 164 9.19 14.61 -10.23
N ALA A 165 10.19 13.85 -9.78
CA ALA A 165 11.07 13.08 -10.65
C ALA A 165 10.31 11.99 -11.41
N ILE A 166 9.37 11.29 -10.75
CA ILE A 166 8.54 10.27 -11.38
C ILE A 166 7.64 10.91 -12.42
N LYS A 167 6.92 11.97 -12.03
CA LYS A 167 6.02 12.68 -12.95
C LYS A 167 6.76 13.20 -14.18
N LYS A 168 7.96 13.78 -14.00
CA LYS A 168 8.78 14.27 -15.12
C LYS A 168 9.19 13.14 -16.07
N ASN A 169 9.68 12.02 -15.54
CA ASN A 169 10.08 10.88 -16.38
C ASN A 169 8.90 10.29 -17.16
N LEU A 170 7.72 10.22 -16.55
CA LEU A 170 6.50 9.79 -17.24
C LEU A 170 6.08 10.77 -18.35
N LEU A 171 6.15 12.09 -18.11
CA LEU A 171 5.83 13.10 -19.12
C LEU A 171 6.80 13.07 -20.32
N LEU A 172 8.07 12.71 -20.10
CA LEU A 172 9.04 12.51 -21.18
C LEU A 172 8.67 11.33 -22.09
N GLN A 173 7.83 10.40 -21.62
CA GLN A 173 7.32 9.24 -22.36
C GLN A 173 5.88 9.44 -22.86
N SER A 174 5.42 10.70 -22.94
CA SER A 174 4.04 11.05 -23.35
C SER A 174 3.66 10.55 -24.74
N GLU A 175 4.62 10.38 -25.64
CA GLU A 175 4.43 9.84 -26.98
C GLU A 175 3.94 8.38 -27.04
N ILE A 176 3.92 7.67 -25.90
CA ILE A 176 3.30 6.34 -25.75
C ILE A 176 1.77 6.42 -25.71
N PHE A 177 1.21 7.57 -25.33
CA PHE A 177 -0.22 7.75 -25.06
C PHE A 177 -0.90 8.58 -26.16
N ASP A 178 -2.11 8.18 -26.55
CA ASP A 178 -2.94 8.88 -27.54
C ASP A 178 -3.72 10.07 -26.93
N PHE A 179 -3.44 10.43 -25.67
CA PHE A 179 -4.07 11.52 -24.94
C PHE A 179 -3.05 12.34 -24.16
N ASP A 180 -3.47 13.54 -23.75
CA ASP A 180 -2.62 14.46 -23.00
C ASP A 180 -2.43 14.00 -21.54
N LEU A 181 -1.18 13.99 -21.09
CA LEU A 181 -0.81 13.63 -19.72
C LEU A 181 -0.80 14.83 -18.77
N GLU A 182 -0.98 16.05 -19.28
CA GLU A 182 -1.02 17.26 -18.46
C GLU A 182 -2.12 17.16 -17.38
N GLY A 183 -1.73 17.43 -16.13
CA GLY A 183 -2.64 17.39 -14.98
C GLY A 183 -2.90 16.00 -14.39
N LEU A 184 -2.53 14.91 -15.09
CA LEU A 184 -2.67 13.55 -14.55
C LEU A 184 -1.67 13.26 -13.44
N SER A 185 -2.04 12.36 -12.53
CA SER A 185 -1.14 11.85 -11.50
C SER A 185 -0.25 10.74 -12.07
N ALA A 186 0.83 10.37 -11.37
CA ALA A 186 1.72 9.32 -11.84
C ALA A 186 1.01 7.96 -11.91
N GLU A 187 0.08 7.70 -10.98
CA GLU A 187 -0.72 6.50 -10.91
C GLU A 187 -1.68 6.41 -12.09
N ASP A 188 -2.38 7.50 -12.42
CA ASP A 188 -3.26 7.56 -13.59
C ASP A 188 -2.47 7.23 -14.87
N ILE A 189 -1.28 7.79 -15.04
CA ILE A 189 -0.42 7.52 -16.22
C ILE A 189 0.06 6.07 -16.24
N VAL A 190 0.59 5.56 -15.11
CA VAL A 190 1.15 4.20 -15.05
C VAL A 190 0.09 3.13 -15.31
N PHE A 191 -1.10 3.32 -14.75
CA PHE A 191 -2.17 2.33 -14.77
C PHE A 191 -3.23 2.58 -15.87
N SER A 192 -3.06 3.56 -16.76
CA SER A 192 -4.01 3.83 -17.86
C SER A 192 -3.76 3.01 -19.12
N ASP A 193 -4.81 2.68 -19.86
CA ASP A 193 -4.69 2.24 -21.24
C ASP A 193 -4.02 3.33 -22.09
N THR A 194 -3.27 2.96 -23.13
CA THR A 194 -2.54 3.96 -23.95
C THR A 194 -3.46 4.78 -24.84
N LYS A 195 -4.65 4.27 -25.17
CA LYS A 195 -5.60 4.93 -26.07
C LYS A 195 -6.58 5.84 -25.34
N THR A 196 -6.91 5.47 -24.10
CA THR A 196 -7.92 6.14 -23.27
C THR A 196 -7.43 6.18 -21.84
N ASN A 197 -7.69 7.28 -21.13
CA ASN A 197 -7.39 7.39 -19.70
C ASN A 197 -8.37 6.57 -18.84
N GLU A 198 -8.34 5.26 -18.98
CA GLU A 198 -9.12 4.27 -18.24
C GLU A 198 -8.17 3.21 -17.66
N PRO A 199 -8.45 2.62 -16.48
CA PRO A 199 -7.54 1.65 -15.88
C PRO A 199 -7.30 0.41 -16.74
N LEU A 200 -6.03 0.16 -17.07
CA LEU A 200 -5.56 -1.03 -17.76
C LEU A 200 -5.41 -2.18 -16.75
N LYS A 201 -6.26 -3.19 -16.89
CA LYS A 201 -6.23 -4.38 -16.03
C LYS A 201 -5.17 -5.38 -16.47
N GLY A 202 -4.56 -6.05 -15.50
CA GLY A 202 -3.66 -7.16 -15.75
C GLY A 202 -2.51 -7.24 -14.76
N ASN A 203 -1.43 -7.91 -15.18
CA ASN A 203 -0.24 -8.08 -14.36
C ASN A 203 0.78 -7.00 -14.65
N TYR A 204 1.17 -6.26 -13.62
CA TYR A 204 2.25 -5.29 -13.65
C TYR A 204 3.47 -5.88 -12.93
N VAL A 205 4.66 -5.54 -13.40
CA VAL A 205 5.92 -5.91 -12.76
C VAL A 205 6.75 -4.66 -12.54
N PHE A 206 6.85 -4.23 -11.29
CA PHE A 206 7.76 -3.15 -10.89
C PHE A 206 9.16 -3.74 -10.77
N SER A 207 10.12 -3.19 -11.50
CA SER A 207 11.52 -3.58 -11.47
C SER A 207 12.34 -2.42 -10.91
N ILE A 208 13.10 -2.70 -9.85
CA ILE A 208 14.04 -1.76 -9.22
C ILE A 208 15.43 -2.36 -9.22
#